data_AF-A0AAN7VR27-F1
#
_entry.id   AF-A0AAN7VR27-F1
#
_cell.length_a   1.000
_cell.length_b   1.000
_cell.length_c   1.000
_cell.angle_alpha   90.00
_cell.angle_beta   90.00
_cell.angle_gamma   90.00
#
_symmetry.space_group_name_H-M   'P 1'
#
loop_
_entity.id
_entity.type
_entity.pdbx_description
1 polymer ?
#
loop_
_entity_poly.entity_id
_entity_poly.type
_entity_poly.pdbx_seq_one_letter_code
_entity_poly.pdbx_strand_id
1 'polypeptide(L)'
;MISLTCLAVAAFVGQTVAAPSSLKWRRQSTNETLLTDINVISQYWGQVSPYRDNEDSYFGVDDVGLPDGCQIEQVHSLQRHAQRFPTSSFDDGLNDEHFGAKVYNFTSANPDAAFTGPLAFLNTYQYQMGESYLTNIGAATEFTSGVTFWNRYGRTLYNATVGQLQYNASFANATARPKPVLRTTGQSRIENSQISWALGFFGPSFYETPQPGLDNFANGSLFDVVVIPEGGTENNTLASYDSCFEDDLQSSDLGDLDLLFQYVPLYIGAATARMNAYAPDGFTFTNNDTYAMQSICAYENGYIGMSDFCNLFTEQEWQAFEQTLDIEYYYDYSFGSPTGRAQGLGYQQELLARLTNQYITSSNSSINSSITNNAADFPLGSPFYGKF
;
A
#
# COMPACT_ATOMS: atom_id res chain seq x y z
N MET A 1 70.56 6.41 -2.88
CA MET A 1 69.38 5.82 -3.53
C MET A 1 68.30 6.89 -3.55
N ILE A 2 67.95 7.34 -4.75
CA ILE A 2 66.98 8.40 -5.02
C ILE A 2 65.59 7.79 -4.83
N SER A 3 64.81 8.28 -3.86
CA SER A 3 63.41 7.86 -3.69
C SER A 3 62.54 8.77 -4.56
N LEU A 4 62.05 8.22 -5.67
CA LEU A 4 61.11 8.87 -6.56
C LEU A 4 59.71 8.79 -5.95
N THR A 5 59.14 9.96 -5.64
CA THR A 5 57.71 10.15 -5.38
C THR A 5 56.92 10.03 -6.69
N CYS A 6 56.11 8.99 -6.83
CA CYS A 6 55.12 8.91 -7.91
C CYS A 6 53.86 9.68 -7.51
N LEU A 7 53.66 10.85 -8.11
CA LEU A 7 52.38 11.56 -8.15
C LEU A 7 51.52 10.92 -9.24
N ALA A 8 50.40 10.28 -8.88
CA ALA A 8 49.40 9.84 -9.84
C ALA A 8 48.44 11.00 -10.12
N VAL A 9 48.55 11.61 -11.31
CA VAL A 9 47.57 12.58 -11.82
C VAL A 9 46.47 11.78 -12.53
N ALA A 10 45.29 11.72 -11.92
CA ALA A 10 44.09 11.19 -12.58
C ALA A 10 43.59 12.23 -13.60
N ALA A 11 43.73 11.93 -14.88
CA ALA A 11 43.11 12.70 -15.95
C ALA A 11 41.61 12.39 -15.99
N PHE A 12 40.77 13.37 -15.69
CA PHE A 12 39.34 13.31 -15.94
C PHE A 12 39.10 13.38 -17.45
N VAL A 13 38.72 12.25 -18.05
CA VAL A 13 38.15 12.23 -19.40
C VAL A 13 36.72 12.71 -19.27
N GLY A 14 36.48 13.98 -19.61
CA GLY A 14 35.14 14.55 -19.69
C GLY A 14 34.34 13.84 -20.79
N GLN A 15 33.38 13.01 -20.39
CA GLN A 15 32.32 12.59 -21.29
C GLN A 15 31.37 13.77 -21.46
N THR A 16 31.32 14.32 -22.68
CA THR A 16 30.29 15.26 -23.08
C THR A 16 28.95 14.53 -23.09
N VAL A 17 28.19 14.66 -22.00
CA VAL A 17 26.78 14.27 -21.99
C VAL A 17 26.09 15.19 -22.99
N ALA A 18 25.60 14.62 -24.08
CA ALA A 18 24.76 15.34 -25.02
C ALA A 18 23.57 15.91 -24.24
N ALA A 19 23.38 17.23 -24.28
CA ALA A 19 22.22 17.86 -23.71
C ALA A 19 20.96 17.16 -24.24
N PRO A 20 20.00 16.78 -23.37
CA PRO A 20 18.75 16.23 -23.86
C PRO A 20 18.17 17.24 -24.83
N SER A 21 17.85 16.76 -26.04
CA SER A 21 17.08 17.53 -27.01
C SER A 21 15.89 18.13 -26.28
N SER A 22 15.75 19.44 -26.31
CA SER A 22 14.61 20.18 -25.78
C SER A 22 13.33 19.37 -25.99
N LEU A 23 12.73 18.89 -24.90
CA LEU A 23 11.40 18.30 -24.91
C LEU A 23 10.48 19.37 -25.48
N LYS A 24 10.23 19.30 -26.78
CA LYS A 24 9.13 20.01 -27.40
C LYS A 24 7.90 19.37 -26.80
N TRP A 25 7.34 20.01 -25.76
CA TRP A 25 5.96 19.80 -25.34
C TRP A 25 5.11 19.94 -26.59
N ARG A 26 4.81 18.80 -27.21
CA ARG A 26 3.86 18.69 -28.29
C ARG A 26 2.58 19.19 -27.64
N ARG A 27 1.99 20.29 -28.16
CA ARG A 27 0.59 20.58 -27.86
C ARG A 27 -0.20 19.35 -28.30
N GLN A 28 -0.46 18.47 -27.35
CA GLN A 28 -1.12 17.20 -27.57
C GLN A 28 -2.60 17.50 -27.61
N SER A 29 -3.24 17.05 -28.67
CA SER A 29 -4.67 17.03 -28.87
C SER A 29 -5.37 16.64 -27.56
N THR A 30 -6.15 17.58 -26.99
CA THR A 30 -7.09 17.33 -25.89
C THR A 30 -8.17 16.40 -26.43
N ASN A 31 -7.94 15.10 -26.34
CA ASN A 31 -9.01 14.14 -26.59
C ASN A 31 -9.93 14.25 -25.37
N GLU A 32 -10.97 15.09 -25.46
CA GLU A 32 -11.96 15.36 -24.39
C GLU A 32 -12.85 14.15 -24.04
N THR A 33 -12.44 12.94 -24.44
CA THR A 33 -13.21 11.74 -24.19
C THR A 33 -13.00 11.31 -22.75
N LEU A 34 -14.10 11.25 -21.99
CA LEU A 34 -14.10 10.73 -20.63
C LEU A 34 -13.76 9.24 -20.66
N LEU A 35 -12.93 8.81 -19.72
CA LEU A 35 -12.62 7.41 -19.52
C LEU A 35 -13.71 6.80 -18.63
N THR A 36 -14.32 5.69 -19.07
CA THR A 36 -15.44 5.06 -18.37
C THR A 36 -15.23 3.58 -18.05
N ASP A 37 -14.13 2.97 -18.53
CA ASP A 37 -13.79 1.59 -18.17
C ASP A 37 -13.12 1.57 -16.80
N ILE A 38 -13.86 1.08 -15.79
CA ILE A 38 -13.37 1.02 -14.42
C ILE A 38 -12.12 0.15 -14.25
N ASN A 39 -11.92 -0.85 -15.11
CA ASN A 39 -10.72 -1.70 -15.06
C ASN A 39 -9.47 -0.95 -15.54
N VAL A 40 -9.65 0.11 -16.34
CA VAL A 40 -8.57 1.01 -16.76
C VAL A 40 -8.41 2.12 -15.73
N ILE A 41 -9.50 2.73 -15.29
CA ILE A 41 -9.49 3.82 -14.28
C ILE A 41 -8.82 3.37 -12.99
N SER A 42 -9.15 2.17 -12.49
CA SER A 42 -8.58 1.61 -11.26
C SER A 42 -7.07 1.39 -11.30
N GLN A 43 -6.46 1.48 -12.49
CA GLN A 43 -5.00 1.40 -12.62
C GLN A 43 -4.29 2.69 -12.25
N TYR A 44 -5.03 3.81 -12.23
CA TYR A 44 -4.52 5.14 -11.97
C TYR A 44 -4.81 5.64 -10.54
N TRP A 45 -5.19 4.77 -9.61
CA TRP A 45 -5.53 5.19 -8.23
C TRP A 45 -4.32 5.18 -7.28
N GLY A 46 -3.09 5.20 -7.80
CA GLY A 46 -1.85 5.19 -7.01
C GLY A 46 -1.87 4.08 -5.94
N GLN A 47 -1.59 4.46 -4.69
CA GLN A 47 -1.65 3.57 -3.52
C GLN A 47 -3.04 3.02 -3.19
N VAL A 48 -4.13 3.59 -3.70
CA VAL A 48 -5.50 3.13 -3.46
C VAL A 48 -5.94 2.09 -4.51
N SER A 49 -5.13 1.87 -5.55
CA SER A 49 -5.38 0.87 -6.57
C SER A 49 -5.56 -0.54 -5.96
N PRO A 50 -6.57 -1.31 -6.39
CA PRO A 50 -6.66 -2.72 -6.04
C PRO A 50 -5.41 -3.49 -6.43
N TYR A 51 -5.04 -4.47 -5.60
CA TYR A 51 -3.90 -5.35 -5.87
C TYR A 51 -4.03 -6.01 -7.24
N ARG A 52 -2.93 -5.96 -8.00
CA ARG A 52 -2.75 -6.72 -9.24
C ARG A 52 -1.29 -7.13 -9.35
N ASP A 53 -1.07 -8.35 -9.83
CA ASP A 53 0.27 -8.75 -10.26
C ASP A 53 0.65 -7.92 -11.49
N ASN A 54 1.91 -7.47 -11.54
CA ASN A 54 2.47 -7.04 -12.81
C ASN A 54 2.56 -8.24 -13.75
N GLU A 55 2.43 -7.98 -15.05
CA GLU A 55 2.71 -9.00 -16.06
C GLU A 55 4.12 -9.59 -15.84
N ASP A 56 4.28 -10.89 -16.07
CA ASP A 56 5.55 -11.60 -15.87
C ASP A 56 6.71 -10.96 -16.65
N SER A 57 6.39 -10.34 -17.79
CA SER A 57 7.34 -9.63 -18.67
C SER A 57 7.60 -8.17 -18.31
N TYR A 58 6.99 -7.63 -17.24
CA TYR A 58 7.02 -6.20 -16.92
C TYR A 58 8.44 -5.64 -16.77
N PHE A 59 9.33 -6.39 -16.12
CA PHE A 59 10.74 -6.01 -15.94
C PHE A 59 11.67 -6.51 -17.07
N GLY A 60 11.10 -7.04 -18.16
CA GLY A 60 11.88 -7.57 -19.28
C GLY A 60 12.65 -8.85 -18.95
N VAL A 61 12.14 -9.66 -18.02
CA VAL A 61 12.70 -10.99 -17.71
C VAL A 61 12.05 -12.05 -18.60
N ASP A 62 12.86 -12.95 -19.14
CA ASP A 62 12.39 -14.02 -20.04
C ASP A 62 11.87 -15.26 -19.27
N ASP A 63 12.41 -15.49 -18.07
CA ASP A 63 12.08 -16.65 -17.23
C ASP A 63 11.52 -16.18 -15.87
N VAL A 64 10.35 -16.68 -15.51
CA VAL A 64 9.67 -16.43 -14.23
C VAL A 64 9.34 -17.72 -13.50
N GLY A 65 9.27 -17.67 -12.18
CA GLY A 65 8.96 -18.81 -11.32
C GLY A 65 10.18 -19.50 -10.73
N LEU A 66 9.96 -20.72 -10.20
CA LEU A 66 11.02 -21.52 -9.58
C LEU A 66 11.80 -22.27 -10.67
N PRO A 67 13.12 -22.05 -10.83
CA PRO A 67 13.90 -22.75 -11.84
C PRO A 67 13.92 -24.26 -11.63
N ASP A 68 14.04 -25.01 -12.73
CA ASP A 68 14.13 -26.47 -12.70
C ASP A 68 15.31 -26.95 -11.83
N GLY A 69 15.02 -27.86 -10.90
CA GLY A 69 16.01 -28.39 -9.96
C GLY A 69 16.27 -27.51 -8.73
N CYS A 70 15.62 -26.34 -8.60
CA CYS A 70 15.63 -25.53 -7.39
C CYS A 70 14.48 -25.89 -6.44
N GLN A 71 14.68 -25.63 -5.16
CA GLN A 71 13.65 -25.68 -4.13
C GLN A 71 13.66 -24.38 -3.33
N ILE A 72 12.48 -23.94 -2.90
CA ILE A 72 12.34 -22.79 -2.00
C ILE A 72 12.68 -23.24 -0.58
N GLU A 73 13.68 -22.62 0.03
CA GLU A 73 14.08 -22.89 1.42
C GLU A 73 13.43 -21.93 2.42
N GLN A 74 13.20 -20.68 2.01
CA GLN A 74 12.67 -19.64 2.88
C GLN A 74 11.93 -18.57 2.06
N VAL A 75 10.81 -18.08 2.59
CA VAL A 75 10.07 -16.94 1.99
C VAL A 75 9.86 -15.84 3.04
N HIS A 76 10.15 -14.60 2.67
CA HIS A 76 9.79 -13.42 3.45
C HIS A 76 8.68 -12.67 2.72
N SER A 77 7.57 -12.46 3.40
CA SER A 77 6.42 -11.73 2.88
C SER A 77 6.24 -10.47 3.72
N LEU A 78 6.29 -9.31 3.06
CA LEU A 78 5.83 -8.03 3.61
C LEU A 78 4.54 -7.68 2.88
N GLN A 79 3.44 -7.64 3.61
CA GLN A 79 2.12 -7.31 3.09
C GLN A 79 1.74 -5.93 3.60
N ARG A 80 1.13 -5.09 2.76
CA ARG A 80 0.40 -3.92 3.22
C ARG A 80 -1.01 -4.36 3.61
N HIS A 81 -1.72 -3.60 4.42
CA HIS A 81 -3.18 -3.74 4.47
C HIS A 81 -3.82 -3.51 3.09
N ALA A 82 -4.97 -4.14 2.85
CA ALA A 82 -5.73 -3.96 1.62
C ALA A 82 -6.70 -2.74 1.70
N GLN A 83 -7.79 -2.77 0.92
CA GLN A 83 -8.73 -1.67 0.77
C GLN A 83 -9.35 -1.26 2.13
N ARG A 84 -9.22 0.02 2.44
CA ARG A 84 -9.64 0.64 3.69
C ARG A 84 -10.49 1.88 3.42
N PHE A 85 -11.12 2.40 4.46
CA PHE A 85 -11.60 3.78 4.45
C PHE A 85 -10.44 4.80 4.48
N PRO A 86 -10.66 6.04 4.03
CA PRO A 86 -9.69 7.14 4.14
C PRO A 86 -9.26 7.40 5.59
N THR A 87 -8.08 7.96 5.83
CA THR A 87 -7.67 8.45 7.16
C THR A 87 -8.22 9.85 7.44
N SER A 88 -8.02 10.36 8.66
CA SER A 88 -8.32 11.77 9.01
C SER A 88 -7.30 12.78 8.49
N SER A 89 -6.26 12.34 7.76
CA SER A 89 -5.31 13.24 7.10
C SER A 89 -6.01 14.06 6.01
N PHE A 90 -5.52 15.27 5.75
CA PHE A 90 -6.18 16.22 4.84
C PHE A 90 -6.00 15.83 3.36
N ASP A 91 -4.82 15.34 3.04
CA ASP A 91 -4.39 14.72 1.79
C ASP A 91 -5.13 13.40 1.44
N ASP A 92 -5.67 12.70 2.45
CA ASP A 92 -6.36 11.41 2.27
C ASP A 92 -7.90 11.51 2.37
N GLY A 93 -8.46 11.78 3.56
CA GLY A 93 -9.91 11.67 3.79
C GLY A 93 -10.62 12.95 4.22
N LEU A 94 -9.96 13.85 4.95
CA LEU A 94 -10.64 15.03 5.49
C LEU A 94 -11.07 16.01 4.39
N ASN A 95 -10.34 16.10 3.27
CA ASN A 95 -10.77 16.86 2.11
C ASN A 95 -12.03 16.24 1.43
N ASP A 96 -12.13 14.92 1.40
CA ASP A 96 -13.28 14.20 0.84
C ASP A 96 -14.54 14.40 1.70
N GLU A 97 -14.38 14.36 3.03
CA GLU A 97 -15.44 14.69 3.99
C GLU A 97 -15.90 16.14 3.85
N HIS A 98 -14.97 17.09 3.72
CA HIS A 98 -15.28 18.49 3.50
C HIS A 98 -16.07 18.71 2.20
N PHE A 99 -15.67 18.03 1.12
CA PHE A 99 -16.39 18.05 -0.14
C PHE A 99 -17.81 17.50 0.01
N GLY A 100 -17.96 16.32 0.62
CA GLY A 100 -19.26 15.70 0.87
C GLY A 100 -20.16 16.59 1.72
N ALA A 101 -19.63 17.18 2.79
CA ALA A 101 -20.36 18.11 3.65
C ALA A 101 -20.75 19.39 2.91
N LYS A 102 -19.87 19.93 2.07
CA LYS A 102 -20.15 21.11 1.23
C LYS A 102 -21.32 20.87 0.28
N VAL A 103 -21.34 19.72 -0.41
CA VAL A 103 -22.45 19.32 -1.29
C VAL A 103 -23.75 19.18 -0.49
N TYR A 104 -23.72 18.40 0.61
CA TYR A 104 -24.88 18.15 1.45
C TYR A 104 -25.49 19.44 2.04
N ASN A 105 -24.65 20.33 2.57
CA ASN A 105 -25.09 21.59 3.15
C ASN A 105 -25.74 22.50 2.10
N PHE A 106 -25.18 22.54 0.89
CA PHE A 106 -25.74 23.35 -0.19
C PHE A 106 -27.10 22.82 -0.66
N THR A 107 -27.22 21.52 -0.93
CA THR A 107 -28.47 20.93 -1.43
C THR A 107 -29.58 20.98 -0.39
N SER A 108 -29.22 20.86 0.90
CA SER A 108 -30.17 21.03 2.00
C SER A 108 -30.69 22.46 2.13
N ALA A 109 -29.83 23.45 1.91
CA ALA A 109 -30.17 24.87 2.04
C ALA A 109 -30.87 25.45 0.81
N ASN A 110 -30.68 24.85 -0.38
CA ASN A 110 -31.16 25.38 -1.66
C ASN A 110 -31.94 24.31 -2.44
N PRO A 111 -33.14 23.90 -2.01
CA PRO A 111 -33.89 22.80 -2.62
C PRO A 111 -34.30 23.05 -4.08
N ASP A 112 -34.33 24.31 -4.52
CA ASP A 112 -34.67 24.70 -5.89
C ASP A 112 -33.43 24.80 -6.81
N ALA A 113 -32.22 24.70 -6.25
CA ALA A 113 -30.96 24.70 -6.98
C ALA A 113 -30.49 23.26 -7.19
N ALA A 114 -30.20 22.89 -8.44
CA ALA A 114 -29.85 21.51 -8.77
C ALA A 114 -28.57 21.41 -9.58
N PHE A 115 -27.70 20.47 -9.22
CA PHE A 115 -26.64 19.99 -10.09
C PHE A 115 -27.26 19.31 -11.32
N THR A 116 -26.65 19.48 -12.49
CA THR A 116 -27.20 19.00 -13.77
C THR A 116 -26.23 18.06 -14.49
N GLY A 117 -26.69 17.45 -15.58
CA GLY A 117 -25.85 16.60 -16.43
C GLY A 117 -25.18 15.46 -15.65
N PRO A 118 -23.86 15.23 -15.82
CA PRO A 118 -23.14 14.16 -15.14
C PRO A 118 -23.05 14.35 -13.61
N LEU A 119 -23.33 15.55 -13.08
CA LEU A 119 -23.32 15.84 -11.65
C LEU A 119 -24.70 15.73 -10.99
N ALA A 120 -25.74 15.32 -11.73
CA ALA A 120 -27.11 15.27 -11.20
C ALA A 120 -27.27 14.34 -9.98
N PHE A 121 -26.39 13.33 -9.83
CA PHE A 121 -26.38 12.44 -8.66
C PHE A 121 -26.01 13.18 -7.36
N LEU A 122 -25.29 14.31 -7.43
CA LEU A 122 -24.92 15.12 -6.26
C LEU A 122 -26.13 15.71 -5.53
N ASN A 123 -27.28 15.84 -6.20
CA ASN A 123 -28.51 16.32 -5.57
C ASN A 123 -29.02 15.41 -4.45
N THR A 124 -28.64 14.12 -4.49
CA THR A 124 -29.01 13.12 -3.47
C THR A 124 -27.79 12.45 -2.84
N TYR A 125 -26.58 12.87 -3.22
CA TYR A 125 -25.35 12.27 -2.74
C TYR A 125 -25.17 12.51 -1.24
N GLN A 126 -24.71 11.48 -0.54
CA GLN A 126 -24.33 11.54 0.86
C GLN A 126 -23.03 10.78 1.03
N TYR A 127 -22.04 11.41 1.63
CA TYR A 127 -20.79 10.75 1.98
C TYR A 127 -21.06 9.58 2.96
N GLN A 128 -20.68 8.36 2.58
CA GLN A 128 -20.97 7.13 3.34
C GLN A 128 -19.73 6.51 3.99
N MET A 129 -18.54 7.05 3.75
CA MET A 129 -17.30 6.40 4.17
C MET A 129 -17.01 6.65 5.64
N GLY A 130 -16.49 5.61 6.32
CA GLY A 130 -15.96 5.74 7.67
C GLY A 130 -14.52 6.24 7.64
N GLU A 131 -13.77 5.99 8.73
CA GLU A 131 -12.38 6.40 8.87
C GLU A 131 -11.49 5.20 9.14
N SER A 132 -10.37 5.09 8.42
CA SER A 132 -9.21 4.20 8.63
C SER A 132 -9.43 2.68 8.62
N TYR A 133 -10.65 2.17 8.80
CA TYR A 133 -10.90 0.74 8.95
C TYR A 133 -10.77 -0.03 7.64
N LEU A 134 -10.38 -1.31 7.76
CA LEU A 134 -10.38 -2.25 6.64
C LEU A 134 -11.83 -2.48 6.16
N THR A 135 -12.04 -2.44 4.85
CA THR A 135 -13.34 -2.76 4.25
C THR A 135 -13.50 -4.27 4.07
N ASN A 136 -14.73 -4.73 3.80
CA ASN A 136 -14.97 -6.13 3.48
C ASN A 136 -14.30 -6.56 2.16
N ILE A 137 -14.16 -5.64 1.19
CA ILE A 137 -13.39 -5.90 -0.04
C ILE A 137 -11.91 -6.07 0.31
N GLY A 138 -11.38 -5.23 1.21
CA GLY A 138 -10.04 -5.37 1.78
C GLY A 138 -9.80 -6.73 2.44
N ALA A 139 -10.69 -7.16 3.32
CA ALA A 139 -10.61 -8.47 3.96
C ALA A 139 -10.62 -9.62 2.95
N ALA A 140 -11.41 -9.52 1.86
CA ALA A 140 -11.44 -10.52 0.80
C ALA A 140 -10.13 -10.56 -0.01
N THR A 141 -9.52 -9.40 -0.28
CA THR A 141 -8.20 -9.28 -0.91
C THR A 141 -7.14 -10.00 -0.08
N GLU A 142 -7.09 -9.76 1.23
CA GLU A 142 -6.11 -10.38 2.13
C GLU A 142 -6.32 -11.89 2.28
N PHE A 143 -7.57 -12.33 2.41
CA PHE A 143 -7.88 -13.76 2.39
C PHE A 143 -7.37 -14.42 1.11
N THR A 144 -7.59 -13.78 -0.05
CA THR A 144 -7.10 -14.26 -1.34
C THR A 144 -5.58 -14.27 -1.40
N SER A 145 -4.91 -13.26 -0.81
CA SER A 145 -3.45 -13.21 -0.69
C SER A 145 -2.91 -14.40 0.13
N GLY A 146 -3.54 -14.74 1.25
CA GLY A 146 -3.19 -15.91 2.06
C GLY A 146 -3.34 -17.25 1.31
N VAL A 147 -4.45 -17.42 0.58
CA VAL A 147 -4.67 -18.59 -0.29
C VAL A 147 -3.62 -18.66 -1.39
N THR A 148 -3.31 -17.53 -2.01
CA THR A 148 -2.30 -17.43 -3.08
C THR A 148 -0.91 -17.79 -2.54
N PHE A 149 -0.54 -17.30 -1.36
CA PHE A 149 0.72 -17.65 -0.70
C PHE A 149 0.82 -19.15 -0.42
N TRP A 150 -0.25 -19.79 0.06
CA TRP A 150 -0.27 -21.24 0.23
C TRP A 150 0.00 -21.97 -1.08
N ASN A 151 -0.70 -21.59 -2.15
CA ASN A 151 -0.58 -22.24 -3.46
C ASN A 151 0.79 -22.03 -4.11
N ARG A 152 1.35 -20.82 -3.99
CA ARG A 152 2.63 -20.45 -4.63
C ARG A 152 3.84 -20.95 -3.84
N TYR A 153 3.78 -20.92 -2.50
CA TYR A 153 4.93 -21.18 -1.64
C TYR A 153 4.67 -22.24 -0.56
N GLY A 154 3.53 -22.15 0.13
CA GLY A 154 3.24 -22.98 1.30
C GLY A 154 3.31 -24.48 1.02
N ARG A 155 2.79 -24.92 -0.13
CA ARG A 155 2.83 -26.34 -0.54
C ARG A 155 4.25 -26.89 -0.59
N THR A 156 5.18 -26.14 -1.17
CA THR A 156 6.60 -26.51 -1.30
C THR A 156 7.31 -26.43 0.05
N LEU A 157 7.13 -25.32 0.78
CA LEU A 157 7.78 -25.09 2.08
C LEU A 157 7.43 -26.17 3.12
N TYR A 158 6.22 -26.72 3.06
CA TYR A 158 5.73 -27.69 4.04
C TYR A 158 5.68 -29.13 3.54
N ASN A 159 6.18 -29.42 2.32
CA ASN A 159 6.07 -30.71 1.65
C ASN A 159 4.63 -31.24 1.69
N ALA A 160 3.70 -30.44 1.17
CA ALA A 160 2.28 -30.76 1.15
C ALA A 160 2.00 -32.05 0.38
N THR A 161 1.11 -32.89 0.91
CA THR A 161 0.69 -34.14 0.24
C THR A 161 -0.25 -33.84 -0.92
N VAL A 162 -0.48 -34.86 -1.77
CA VAL A 162 -1.44 -34.77 -2.88
C VAL A 162 -2.81 -34.41 -2.33
N GLY A 163 -3.42 -33.35 -2.87
CA GLY A 163 -4.72 -32.87 -2.44
C GLY A 163 -4.72 -32.16 -1.07
N GLN A 164 -3.57 -31.91 -0.43
CA GLN A 164 -3.54 -31.13 0.80
C GLN A 164 -3.94 -29.67 0.50
N LEU A 165 -4.99 -29.21 1.17
CA LEU A 165 -5.63 -27.93 0.87
C LEU A 165 -5.14 -26.77 1.76
N GLN A 166 -4.50 -27.03 2.92
CA GLN A 166 -3.91 -25.99 3.78
C GLN A 166 -2.67 -26.48 4.56
N TYR A 167 -2.08 -25.58 5.33
CA TYR A 167 -1.07 -25.87 6.35
C TYR A 167 -1.48 -27.00 7.31
N ASN A 168 -0.56 -27.94 7.56
CA ASN A 168 -0.68 -28.98 8.57
C ASN A 168 0.30 -28.70 9.72
N ALA A 169 -0.22 -28.52 10.92
CA ALA A 169 0.57 -28.24 12.13
C ALA A 169 1.41 -29.43 12.61
N SER A 170 1.29 -30.60 11.98
CA SER A 170 2.07 -31.80 12.29
C SER A 170 2.97 -32.22 11.12
N PHE A 171 4.10 -32.84 11.44
CA PHE A 171 4.91 -33.58 10.50
C PHE A 171 4.23 -34.92 10.14
N ALA A 172 4.72 -35.58 9.07
CA ALA A 172 4.20 -36.88 8.63
C ALA A 172 4.32 -37.99 9.69
N ASN A 173 5.23 -37.85 10.65
CA ASN A 173 5.40 -38.75 11.79
C ASN A 173 4.51 -38.39 13.00
N ALA A 174 3.52 -37.51 12.82
CA ALA A 174 2.60 -37.01 13.84
C ALA A 174 3.22 -36.17 14.96
N THR A 175 4.49 -35.74 14.85
CA THR A 175 5.07 -34.76 15.77
C THR A 175 4.65 -33.34 15.39
N ALA A 176 4.50 -32.45 16.38
CA ALA A 176 4.12 -31.07 16.13
C ALA A 176 5.23 -30.29 15.41
N ARG A 177 4.85 -29.44 14.45
CA ARG A 177 5.73 -28.47 13.82
C ARG A 177 5.92 -27.25 14.74
N PRO A 178 7.06 -26.56 14.66
CA PRO A 178 7.17 -25.22 15.21
C PRO A 178 6.09 -24.32 14.61
N LYS A 179 5.41 -23.54 15.46
CA LYS A 179 4.41 -22.58 14.99
C LYS A 179 5.08 -21.48 14.17
N PRO A 180 4.51 -21.10 13.02
CA PRO A 180 4.86 -19.84 12.37
C PRO A 180 4.56 -18.67 13.30
N VAL A 181 5.39 -17.63 13.25
CA VAL A 181 5.16 -16.37 13.95
C VAL A 181 4.86 -15.30 12.90
N LEU A 182 3.67 -14.74 12.96
CA LEU A 182 3.25 -13.60 12.15
C LEU A 182 3.52 -12.31 12.95
N ARG A 183 3.85 -11.22 12.26
CA ARG A 183 4.00 -9.92 12.90
C ARG A 183 3.10 -8.90 12.23
N THR A 184 2.44 -8.09 13.02
CA THR A 184 1.55 -7.02 12.58
C THR A 184 1.81 -5.78 13.42
N THR A 185 1.37 -4.62 12.98
CA THR A 185 1.36 -3.41 13.81
C THR A 185 0.06 -3.28 14.60
N GLY A 186 0.04 -2.29 15.51
CA GLY A 186 -1.11 -2.01 16.40
C GLY A 186 -2.31 -1.36 15.71
N GLN A 187 -2.20 -0.96 14.45
CA GLN A 187 -3.33 -0.38 13.72
C GLN A 187 -4.38 -1.43 13.35
N SER A 188 -5.65 -1.11 13.65
CA SER A 188 -6.78 -2.02 13.44
C SER A 188 -6.86 -2.57 12.01
N ARG A 189 -6.66 -1.75 10.98
CA ARG A 189 -6.73 -2.21 9.57
C ARG A 189 -5.62 -3.19 9.21
N ILE A 190 -4.45 -3.08 9.83
CA ILE A 190 -3.29 -3.94 9.56
C ILE A 190 -3.47 -5.28 10.28
N GLU A 191 -3.86 -5.23 11.55
CA GLU A 191 -4.21 -6.43 12.31
C GLU A 191 -5.34 -7.23 11.65
N ASN A 192 -6.41 -6.57 11.20
CA ASN A 192 -7.50 -7.25 10.49
C ASN A 192 -7.04 -7.83 9.15
N SER A 193 -6.11 -7.17 8.45
CA SER A 193 -5.52 -7.70 7.22
C SER A 193 -4.72 -8.98 7.50
N GLN A 194 -3.89 -8.97 8.54
CA GLN A 194 -3.18 -10.15 9.01
C GLN A 194 -4.12 -11.31 9.35
N ILE A 195 -5.23 -11.03 10.06
CA ILE A 195 -6.24 -12.04 10.41
C ILE A 195 -6.87 -12.63 9.15
N SER A 196 -7.31 -11.79 8.20
CA SER A 196 -7.89 -12.24 6.93
C SER A 196 -6.91 -13.07 6.11
N TRP A 197 -5.65 -12.64 6.01
CA TRP A 197 -4.59 -13.42 5.35
C TRP A 197 -4.37 -14.76 6.03
N ALA A 198 -4.32 -14.79 7.37
CA ALA A 198 -4.14 -16.01 8.14
C ALA A 198 -5.34 -16.97 7.96
N LEU A 199 -6.56 -16.46 7.83
CA LEU A 199 -7.72 -17.29 7.47
C LEU A 199 -7.57 -17.89 6.07
N GLY A 200 -6.99 -17.16 5.11
CA GLY A 200 -6.70 -17.69 3.78
C GLY A 200 -5.65 -18.80 3.79
N PHE A 201 -4.61 -18.66 4.61
CA PHE A 201 -3.50 -19.61 4.68
C PHE A 201 -3.73 -20.82 5.60
N PHE A 202 -4.33 -20.59 6.77
CA PHE A 202 -4.55 -21.59 7.84
C PHE A 202 -6.00 -22.04 7.99
N GLY A 203 -6.96 -21.31 7.40
CA GLY A 203 -8.38 -21.43 7.72
C GLY A 203 -9.05 -22.69 7.18
N PRO A 204 -10.22 -23.04 7.75
CA PRO A 204 -10.79 -24.38 7.83
C PRO A 204 -11.53 -24.86 6.57
N SER A 205 -11.22 -24.31 5.39
CA SER A 205 -12.11 -24.30 4.21
C SER A 205 -12.58 -25.69 3.69
N PHE A 206 -12.07 -26.78 4.27
CA PHE A 206 -12.35 -28.17 3.91
C PHE A 206 -12.32 -29.14 5.10
N TYR A 207 -12.53 -28.66 6.34
CA TYR A 207 -12.60 -29.59 7.47
C TYR A 207 -13.77 -30.58 7.31
N GLU A 208 -13.44 -31.88 7.36
CA GLU A 208 -14.43 -32.96 7.24
C GLU A 208 -15.49 -32.90 8.33
N THR A 209 -15.11 -32.43 9.52
CA THR A 209 -16.03 -32.16 10.62
C THR A 209 -16.20 -30.66 10.79
N PRO A 210 -17.45 -30.14 10.77
CA PRO A 210 -17.71 -28.73 11.05
C PRO A 210 -17.07 -28.30 12.38
N GLN A 211 -16.35 -27.18 12.36
CA GLN A 211 -15.78 -26.55 13.56
C GLN A 211 -16.36 -25.14 13.73
N PRO A 212 -17.56 -25.00 14.32
CA PRO A 212 -18.25 -23.72 14.42
C PRO A 212 -17.47 -22.63 15.17
N GLY A 213 -16.62 -23.01 16.13
CA GLY A 213 -15.83 -22.08 16.95
C GLY A 213 -14.49 -21.68 16.35
N LEU A 214 -14.08 -22.27 15.23
CA LEU A 214 -12.73 -22.12 14.67
C LEU A 214 -11.63 -22.36 15.73
N ASP A 215 -11.85 -23.30 16.65
CA ASP A 215 -11.09 -23.41 17.89
C ASP A 215 -9.57 -23.43 17.69
N ASN A 216 -9.06 -24.18 16.70
CA ASN A 216 -7.62 -24.24 16.39
C ASN A 216 -7.02 -22.90 15.95
N PHE A 217 -7.82 -22.08 15.27
CA PHE A 217 -7.44 -20.72 14.89
C PHE A 217 -7.55 -19.80 16.11
N ALA A 218 -8.69 -19.84 16.82
CA ALA A 218 -8.99 -18.96 17.93
C ALA A 218 -8.11 -19.18 19.19
N ASN A 219 -7.64 -20.41 19.42
CA ASN A 219 -6.78 -20.75 20.56
C ASN A 219 -5.27 -20.58 20.25
N GLY A 220 -4.93 -20.11 19.05
CA GLY A 220 -3.54 -19.89 18.63
C GLY A 220 -2.76 -21.18 18.35
N SER A 221 -3.40 -22.33 18.12
CA SER A 221 -2.67 -23.58 17.87
C SER A 221 -1.92 -23.59 16.53
N LEU A 222 -2.33 -22.75 15.57
CA LEU A 222 -1.80 -22.76 14.20
C LEU A 222 -0.58 -21.84 14.02
N PHE A 223 -0.55 -20.70 14.70
CA PHE A 223 0.50 -19.68 14.62
C PHE A 223 0.47 -18.81 15.88
N ASP A 224 1.56 -18.11 16.14
CA ASP A 224 1.62 -17.04 17.14
C ASP A 224 1.69 -15.67 16.43
N VAL A 225 1.26 -14.60 17.11
CA VAL A 225 1.27 -13.23 16.58
C VAL A 225 2.05 -12.31 17.50
N VAL A 226 2.95 -11.53 16.92
CA VAL A 226 3.60 -10.40 17.60
C VAL A 226 3.01 -9.11 17.07
N VAL A 227 2.24 -8.42 17.93
CA VAL A 227 1.73 -7.08 17.64
C VAL A 227 2.78 -6.07 18.09
N ILE A 228 3.33 -5.33 17.14
CA ILE A 228 4.30 -4.26 17.42
C ILE A 228 3.51 -2.96 17.59
N PRO A 229 3.58 -2.28 18.75
CA PRO A 229 2.86 -1.03 18.96
C PRO A 229 3.20 0.04 17.92
N GLU A 230 2.25 0.93 17.69
CA GLU A 230 2.29 1.99 16.67
C GLU A 230 1.43 3.17 17.15
N GLY A 231 1.82 4.40 16.81
CA GLY A 231 1.14 5.65 17.18
C GLY A 231 1.86 6.47 18.27
N GLY A 232 3.18 6.38 18.36
CA GLY A 232 3.95 7.04 19.42
C GLY A 232 5.44 7.22 19.12
N THR A 233 6.27 6.65 20.00
CA THR A 233 7.75 6.77 19.98
C THR A 233 8.42 5.41 19.93
N GLU A 234 7.64 4.38 19.62
CA GLU A 234 8.05 3.00 19.72
C GLU A 234 8.97 2.61 18.58
N ASN A 235 9.95 1.76 18.89
CA ASN A 235 10.79 1.15 17.87
C ASN A 235 9.95 0.14 17.09
N ASN A 236 9.59 0.48 15.85
CA ASN A 236 8.80 -0.38 14.98
C ASN A 236 9.38 -0.43 13.57
N THR A 237 9.91 -1.59 13.17
CA THR A 237 10.44 -1.79 11.81
C THR A 237 9.39 -1.79 10.70
N LEU A 238 8.10 -1.89 11.06
CA LEU A 238 6.97 -1.91 10.13
C LEU A 238 6.27 -0.54 10.05
N ALA A 239 6.53 0.35 11.01
CA ALA A 239 6.05 1.72 11.08
C ALA A 239 7.17 2.62 11.61
N SER A 240 8.26 2.71 10.85
CA SER A 240 9.51 3.35 11.30
C SER A 240 9.43 4.87 11.45
N TYR A 241 8.39 5.49 10.90
CA TYR A 241 8.13 6.92 11.06
C TYR A 241 7.93 7.29 12.54
N ASP A 242 7.34 6.40 13.36
CA ASP A 242 7.20 6.61 14.81
C ASP A 242 8.54 6.62 15.56
N SER A 243 9.54 5.90 15.02
CA SER A 243 10.87 5.77 15.63
C SER A 243 11.87 6.81 15.12
N CYS A 244 11.52 7.54 14.05
CA CYS A 244 12.37 8.50 13.38
C CYS A 244 11.92 9.92 13.73
N PHE A 245 12.26 10.37 14.94
CA PHE A 245 11.88 11.72 15.38
C PHE A 245 12.49 12.79 14.47
N GLU A 246 11.63 13.72 14.07
CA GLU A 246 12.01 14.95 13.39
C GLU A 246 12.87 15.82 14.32
N ASP A 247 14.19 15.68 14.23
CA ASP A 247 15.15 16.60 14.87
C ASP A 247 15.38 17.80 13.94
N ASP A 248 14.61 18.89 14.05
CA ASP A 248 14.82 20.21 13.39
C ASP A 248 15.18 20.22 11.86
N LEU A 249 15.16 19.08 11.17
CA LEU A 249 15.78 18.83 9.88
C LEU A 249 14.77 18.16 8.93
N GLN A 250 13.89 18.99 8.35
CA GLN A 250 12.95 18.66 7.26
C GLN A 250 12.02 17.46 7.49
N SER A 251 10.72 17.78 7.61
CA SER A 251 9.60 16.84 7.73
C SER A 251 9.73 15.61 6.82
N SER A 252 9.45 14.44 7.35
CA SER A 252 9.26 13.17 6.63
C SER A 252 8.08 13.16 5.67
N ASP A 253 7.25 14.20 5.66
CA ASP A 253 5.93 14.24 5.02
C ASP A 253 5.87 15.37 3.97
N LEU A 254 6.97 15.57 3.22
CA LEU A 254 7.08 16.64 2.21
C LEU A 254 6.05 16.50 1.08
N GLY A 255 5.75 15.28 0.68
CA GLY A 255 4.73 14.91 -0.29
C GLY A 255 3.35 15.34 0.16
N ASP A 256 2.94 14.93 1.36
CA ASP A 256 1.65 15.29 1.98
C ASP A 256 1.44 16.82 2.05
N LEU A 257 2.48 17.56 2.45
CA LEU A 257 2.43 19.02 2.58
C LEU A 257 2.18 19.73 1.24
N ASP A 258 2.67 19.16 0.14
CA ASP A 258 2.64 19.78 -1.19
C ASP A 258 1.53 19.24 -2.10
N LEU A 259 0.90 18.11 -1.74
CA LEU A 259 -0.12 17.43 -2.55
C LEU A 259 -1.23 18.37 -3.03
N LEU A 260 -2.00 18.92 -2.10
CA LEU A 260 -3.20 19.71 -2.42
C LEU A 260 -2.89 21.16 -2.80
N PHE A 261 -1.72 21.67 -2.46
CA PHE A 261 -1.36 23.09 -2.65
C PHE A 261 -0.43 23.34 -3.83
N GLN A 262 0.40 22.35 -4.20
CA GLN A 262 1.34 22.45 -5.30
C GLN A 262 1.00 21.49 -6.43
N TYR A 263 0.76 20.20 -6.17
CA TYR A 263 0.65 19.19 -7.23
C TYR A 263 -0.73 19.19 -7.90
N VAL A 264 -1.80 19.09 -7.11
CA VAL A 264 -3.19 19.08 -7.62
C VAL A 264 -3.52 20.27 -8.53
N PRO A 265 -3.17 21.52 -8.19
CA PRO A 265 -3.46 22.67 -9.06
C PRO A 265 -2.80 22.63 -10.45
N LEU A 266 -1.77 21.81 -10.67
CA LEU A 266 -1.05 21.76 -11.95
C LEU A 266 -1.84 21.08 -13.06
N TYR A 267 -2.77 20.17 -12.73
CA TYR A 267 -3.47 19.37 -13.73
C TYR A 267 -5.00 19.47 -13.67
N ILE A 268 -5.60 19.65 -12.48
CA ILE A 268 -7.04 19.44 -12.30
C ILE A 268 -7.92 20.58 -12.84
N GLY A 269 -7.34 21.76 -13.10
CA GLY A 269 -8.10 22.99 -13.38
C GLY A 269 -9.08 22.89 -14.56
N ALA A 270 -8.73 22.12 -15.61
CA ALA A 270 -9.64 21.87 -16.73
C ALA A 270 -10.86 21.03 -16.33
N ALA A 271 -10.67 20.00 -15.50
CA ALA A 271 -11.75 19.22 -14.91
C ALA A 271 -12.62 20.08 -14.01
N THR A 272 -12.03 20.92 -13.17
CA THR A 272 -12.76 21.84 -12.29
C THR A 272 -13.63 22.82 -13.08
N ALA A 273 -13.13 23.37 -14.18
CA ALA A 273 -13.92 24.22 -15.07
C ALA A 273 -15.10 23.45 -15.69
N ARG A 274 -14.89 22.18 -16.08
CA ARG A 274 -15.94 21.28 -16.59
C ARG A 274 -17.00 20.98 -15.53
N MET A 275 -16.62 20.69 -14.28
CA MET A 275 -17.58 20.44 -13.19
C MET A 275 -18.42 21.68 -12.87
N ASN A 276 -17.81 22.86 -12.87
CA ASN A 276 -18.51 24.13 -12.63
C ASN A 276 -19.55 24.47 -13.71
N ALA A 277 -19.43 23.93 -14.93
CA ALA A 277 -20.46 24.11 -15.97
C ALA A 277 -21.79 23.41 -15.65
N TYR A 278 -21.78 22.47 -14.69
CA TYR A 278 -22.96 21.72 -14.24
C TYR A 278 -23.38 22.06 -12.80
N ALA A 279 -22.65 22.96 -12.14
CA ALA A 279 -22.98 23.46 -10.82
C ALA A 279 -24.14 24.48 -10.90
N PRO A 280 -25.07 24.48 -9.94
CA PRO A 280 -26.09 25.51 -9.86
C PRO A 280 -25.50 26.85 -9.37
N ASP A 281 -26.25 27.93 -9.61
CA ASP A 281 -25.93 29.25 -9.08
C ASP A 281 -25.72 29.20 -7.55
N GLY A 282 -24.67 29.85 -7.07
CA GLY A 282 -24.31 29.87 -5.64
C GLY A 282 -23.45 28.69 -5.18
N PHE A 283 -23.13 27.73 -6.07
CA PHE A 283 -22.15 26.68 -5.81
C PHE A 283 -20.95 26.82 -6.74
N THR A 284 -19.73 26.60 -6.21
CA THR A 284 -18.51 26.60 -7.02
C THR A 284 -17.56 25.53 -6.50
N PHE A 285 -17.15 24.63 -7.39
CA PHE A 285 -16.10 23.65 -7.13
C PHE A 285 -14.73 24.32 -7.20
N THR A 286 -13.89 24.02 -6.22
CA THR A 286 -12.46 24.31 -6.20
C THR A 286 -11.68 23.14 -6.81
N ASN A 287 -10.37 23.33 -7.01
CA ASN A 287 -9.48 22.25 -7.44
C ASN A 287 -9.50 21.08 -6.43
N ASN A 288 -9.45 21.37 -5.13
CA ASN A 288 -9.48 20.35 -4.08
C ASN A 288 -10.81 19.60 -4.01
N ASP A 289 -11.94 20.29 -4.27
CA ASP A 289 -13.24 19.61 -4.41
C ASP A 289 -13.24 18.64 -5.60
N THR A 290 -12.55 19.01 -6.69
CA THR A 290 -12.49 18.18 -7.90
C THR A 290 -11.52 17.00 -7.72
N TYR A 291 -10.43 17.20 -6.99
CA TYR A 291 -9.56 16.11 -6.54
C TYR A 291 -10.28 15.13 -5.62
N ALA A 292 -11.11 15.64 -4.69
CA ALA A 292 -11.93 14.80 -3.82
C ALA A 292 -12.83 13.85 -4.61
N MET A 293 -13.39 14.29 -5.73
CA MET A 293 -14.17 13.41 -6.61
C MET A 293 -13.33 12.23 -7.15
N GLN A 294 -12.03 12.43 -7.46
CA GLN A 294 -11.15 11.35 -7.90
C GLN A 294 -10.83 10.39 -6.75
N SER A 295 -10.51 10.93 -5.56
CA SER A 295 -10.26 10.15 -4.35
C SER A 295 -11.48 9.31 -3.93
N ILE A 296 -12.66 9.94 -3.85
CA ILE A 296 -13.93 9.29 -3.51
C ILE A 296 -14.25 8.17 -4.50
N CYS A 297 -14.00 8.34 -5.80
CA CYS A 297 -14.16 7.27 -6.78
C CYS A 297 -13.37 6.02 -6.39
N ALA A 298 -12.09 6.16 -6.04
CA ALA A 298 -11.24 5.05 -5.66
C ALA A 298 -11.72 4.38 -4.37
N TYR A 299 -12.03 5.19 -3.34
CA TYR A 299 -12.46 4.68 -2.04
C TYR A 299 -13.85 4.04 -2.04
N GLU A 300 -14.82 4.60 -2.76
CA GLU A 300 -16.15 3.98 -2.90
C GLU A 300 -16.07 2.65 -3.65
N ASN A 301 -15.20 2.51 -4.65
CA ASN A 301 -14.93 1.20 -5.26
C ASN A 301 -14.28 0.23 -4.28
N GLY A 302 -13.35 0.71 -3.45
CA GLY A 302 -12.73 -0.07 -2.38
C GLY A 302 -13.69 -0.46 -1.25
N TYR A 303 -14.87 0.16 -1.14
CA TYR A 303 -15.85 -0.09 -0.09
C TYR A 303 -17.11 -0.80 -0.58
N ILE A 304 -17.84 -0.19 -1.53
CA ILE A 304 -19.13 -0.65 -2.04
C ILE A 304 -19.05 -1.19 -3.48
N GLY A 305 -17.88 -1.09 -4.12
CA GLY A 305 -17.62 -1.69 -5.44
C GLY A 305 -18.09 -0.86 -6.64
N MET A 306 -18.53 0.39 -6.41
CA MET A 306 -18.93 1.30 -7.49
C MET A 306 -18.91 2.75 -7.01
N SER A 307 -18.79 3.69 -7.95
CA SER A 307 -18.88 5.13 -7.67
C SER A 307 -19.33 5.90 -8.92
N ASP A 308 -20.24 6.86 -8.74
CA ASP A 308 -20.69 7.77 -9.81
C ASP A 308 -19.60 8.79 -10.20
N PHE A 309 -18.60 9.02 -9.34
CA PHE A 309 -17.52 9.97 -9.61
C PHE A 309 -16.52 9.48 -10.66
N CYS A 310 -16.38 8.17 -10.85
CA CYS A 310 -15.32 7.61 -11.69
C CYS A 310 -15.41 8.01 -13.17
N ASN A 311 -16.62 8.26 -13.66
CA ASN A 311 -16.88 8.57 -15.07
C ASN A 311 -16.75 10.06 -15.41
N LEU A 312 -16.28 10.89 -14.47
CA LEU A 312 -16.21 12.34 -14.61
C LEU A 312 -14.91 12.83 -15.27
N PHE A 313 -13.91 11.96 -15.44
CA PHE A 313 -12.54 12.34 -15.80
C PHE A 313 -12.06 11.69 -17.10
N THR A 314 -11.18 12.38 -17.80
CA THR A 314 -10.45 11.84 -18.94
C THR A 314 -9.30 10.95 -18.48
N GLU A 315 -8.77 10.13 -19.38
CA GLU A 315 -7.59 9.31 -19.08
C GLU A 315 -6.38 10.15 -18.66
N GLN A 316 -6.18 11.33 -19.24
CA GLN A 316 -5.07 12.23 -18.90
C GLN A 316 -5.21 12.80 -17.48
N GLU A 317 -6.43 13.08 -17.04
CA GLU A 317 -6.72 13.54 -15.68
C GLU A 317 -6.52 12.41 -14.66
N TRP A 318 -6.83 11.16 -15.03
CA TRP A 318 -6.50 9.98 -14.21
C TRP A 318 -5.00 9.70 -14.15
N GLN A 319 -4.28 9.75 -15.27
CA GLN A 319 -2.82 9.64 -15.29
C GLN A 319 -2.15 10.71 -14.42
N ALA A 320 -2.66 11.93 -14.43
CA ALA A 320 -2.14 12.99 -13.59
C ALA A 320 -2.49 12.81 -12.09
N PHE A 321 -3.63 12.20 -11.78
CA PHE A 321 -3.98 11.79 -10.41
C PHE A 321 -3.01 10.71 -9.90
N GLU A 322 -2.74 9.67 -10.70
CA GLU A 322 -1.73 8.65 -10.39
C GLU A 322 -0.35 9.27 -10.17
N GLN A 323 0.12 10.09 -11.09
CA GLN A 323 1.41 10.77 -10.96
C GLN A 323 1.48 11.66 -9.72
N THR A 324 0.39 12.29 -9.34
CA THR A 324 0.33 13.17 -8.16
C THR A 324 0.52 12.35 -6.87
N LEU A 325 -0.10 11.18 -6.79
CA LEU A 325 0.08 10.22 -5.69
C LEU A 325 1.47 9.59 -5.69
N ASP A 326 2.05 9.31 -6.86
CA ASP A 326 3.43 8.82 -6.95
C ASP A 326 4.45 9.85 -6.44
N ILE A 327 4.23 11.14 -6.73
CA ILE A 327 5.08 12.24 -6.26
C ILE A 327 5.02 12.37 -4.73
N GLU A 328 3.82 12.28 -4.14
CA GLU A 328 3.60 12.24 -2.68
C GLU A 328 4.51 11.19 -2.04
N TYR A 329 4.30 9.92 -2.35
CA TYR A 329 5.10 8.81 -1.78
C TYR A 329 6.58 8.86 -2.12
N TYR A 330 6.96 9.43 -3.28
CA TYR A 330 8.36 9.59 -3.65
C TYR A 330 9.10 10.54 -2.69
N TYR A 331 8.43 11.64 -2.30
CA TYR A 331 9.00 12.67 -1.42
C TYR A 331 8.82 12.37 0.07
N ASP A 332 7.89 11.50 0.44
CA ASP A 332 7.72 11.08 1.84
C ASP A 332 8.63 9.91 2.20
N TYR A 333 8.59 8.84 1.42
CA TYR A 333 9.14 7.53 1.82
C TYR A 333 10.23 6.99 0.90
N SER A 334 10.49 7.64 -0.24
CA SER A 334 11.43 7.14 -1.26
C SER A 334 12.71 7.98 -1.36
N PHE A 335 13.37 7.93 -2.52
CA PHE A 335 14.64 8.61 -2.79
C PHE A 335 14.54 10.14 -2.82
N GLY A 336 13.32 10.71 -2.92
CA GLY A 336 13.08 12.14 -2.80
C GLY A 336 13.14 12.64 -1.35
N SER A 337 12.85 11.75 -0.40
CA SER A 337 12.86 12.04 1.02
C SER A 337 14.29 12.08 1.60
N PRO A 338 14.62 13.07 2.46
CA PRO A 338 15.89 13.09 3.17
C PRO A 338 16.03 11.89 4.14
N THR A 339 14.91 11.36 4.66
CA THR A 339 14.87 10.30 5.67
C THR A 339 14.38 8.96 5.14
N GLY A 340 13.81 8.88 3.92
CA GLY A 340 13.19 7.67 3.38
C GLY A 340 14.06 6.40 3.42
N ARG A 341 15.36 6.50 3.11
CA ARG A 341 16.28 5.35 3.24
C ARG A 341 16.51 4.90 4.68
N ALA A 342 16.48 5.82 5.64
CA ALA A 342 16.68 5.51 7.06
C ALA A 342 15.48 4.74 7.62
N GLN A 343 14.27 5.07 7.16
CA GLN A 343 13.03 4.40 7.56
C GLN A 343 13.08 2.88 7.27
N GLY A 344 13.56 2.47 6.08
CA GLY A 344 13.68 1.05 5.70
C GLY A 344 14.82 0.26 6.38
N LEU A 345 15.74 0.92 7.10
CA LEU A 345 16.96 0.28 7.60
C LEU A 345 16.69 -0.84 8.61
N GLY A 346 15.76 -0.61 9.55
CA GLY A 346 15.45 -1.59 10.60
C GLY A 346 14.89 -2.90 10.03
N TYR A 347 13.98 -2.81 9.05
CA TYR A 347 13.44 -3.99 8.36
C TYR A 347 14.55 -4.77 7.65
N GLN A 348 15.46 -4.08 6.94
CA GLN A 348 16.55 -4.72 6.21
C GLN A 348 17.51 -5.48 7.15
N GLN A 349 17.82 -4.90 8.31
CA GLN A 349 18.63 -5.53 9.33
C GLN A 349 17.96 -6.80 9.90
N GLU A 350 16.64 -6.78 10.15
CA GLU A 350 15.91 -7.99 10.55
C GLU A 350 15.86 -9.07 9.46
N LEU A 351 15.72 -8.67 8.20
CA LEU A 351 15.78 -9.60 7.06
C LEU A 351 17.15 -10.30 7.04
N LEU A 352 18.24 -9.54 7.15
CA LEU A 352 19.60 -10.08 7.21
C LEU A 352 19.79 -11.03 8.40
N ALA A 353 19.28 -10.65 9.58
CA ALA A 353 19.31 -11.48 10.78
C ALA A 353 18.65 -12.85 10.57
N ARG A 354 17.49 -12.90 9.89
CA ARG A 354 16.81 -14.16 9.58
C ARG A 354 17.53 -14.99 8.53
N LEU A 355 18.08 -14.35 7.49
CA LEU A 355 18.87 -15.03 6.45
C LEU A 355 20.18 -15.63 7.01
N THR A 356 20.79 -14.97 8.00
CA THR A 356 22.05 -15.40 8.62
C THR A 356 21.86 -16.20 9.91
N ASN A 357 20.61 -16.44 10.34
CA ASN A 357 20.26 -17.08 11.60
C ASN A 357 20.97 -16.43 12.81
N GLN A 358 20.86 -15.11 12.95
CA GLN A 358 21.41 -14.36 14.07
C GLN A 358 20.36 -13.48 14.74
N TYR A 359 20.33 -13.47 16.07
CA TYR A 359 19.49 -12.55 16.84
C TYR A 359 20.09 -11.14 16.86
N ILE A 360 19.22 -10.13 16.95
CA ILE A 360 19.62 -8.74 17.13
C ILE A 360 19.36 -8.39 18.60
N THR A 361 20.44 -8.31 19.38
CA THR A 361 20.38 -8.09 20.84
C THR A 361 20.45 -6.61 21.24
N SER A 362 20.80 -5.74 20.29
CA SER A 362 20.82 -4.28 20.44
C SER A 362 20.73 -3.63 19.06
N SER A 363 20.16 -2.42 18.97
CA SER A 363 20.07 -1.66 17.72
C SER A 363 20.12 -0.16 17.96
N ASN A 364 20.47 0.58 16.91
CA ASN A 364 20.40 2.04 16.81
C ASN A 364 19.45 2.51 15.68
N SER A 365 18.58 1.62 15.20
CA SER A 365 17.54 1.86 14.19
C SER A 365 16.13 1.64 14.77
N SER A 366 15.09 1.62 13.94
CA SER A 366 13.70 1.30 14.32
C SER A 366 13.48 -0.12 14.86
N ILE A 367 14.53 -0.92 15.06
CA ILE A 367 14.43 -2.25 15.65
C ILE A 367 14.14 -2.18 17.15
N ASN A 368 13.14 -2.93 17.58
CA ASN A 368 12.92 -3.26 18.98
C ASN A 368 13.71 -4.51 19.37
N SER A 369 14.87 -4.32 20.04
CA SER A 369 15.74 -5.44 20.41
C SER A 369 15.11 -6.40 21.42
N SER A 370 14.07 -5.99 22.16
CA SER A 370 13.34 -6.88 23.07
C SER A 370 12.49 -7.92 22.32
N ILE A 371 12.11 -7.62 21.07
CA ILE A 371 11.42 -8.55 20.17
C ILE A 371 12.44 -9.42 19.43
N THR A 372 13.55 -8.84 18.97
CA THR A 372 14.49 -9.52 18.07
C THR A 372 15.58 -10.34 18.77
N ASN A 373 15.60 -10.36 20.11
CA ASN A 373 16.63 -11.06 20.89
C ASN A 373 16.21 -12.45 21.39
N ASN A 374 15.03 -12.93 21.02
CA ASN A 374 14.47 -14.16 21.56
C ASN A 374 13.73 -14.99 20.49
N ALA A 375 13.61 -16.30 20.73
CA ALA A 375 13.02 -17.23 19.78
C ALA A 375 11.48 -17.21 19.74
N ALA A 376 10.82 -16.67 20.77
CA ALA A 376 9.36 -16.63 20.85
C ALA A 376 8.80 -15.58 19.88
N ASP A 377 9.38 -14.38 19.88
CA ASP A 377 8.89 -13.26 19.06
C ASP A 377 9.64 -13.11 17.72
N PHE A 378 10.86 -13.63 17.64
CA PHE A 378 11.72 -13.57 16.46
C PHE A 378 12.37 -14.93 16.15
N PRO A 379 11.59 -15.96 15.80
CA PRO A 379 12.15 -17.27 15.48
C PRO A 379 13.10 -17.18 14.29
N LEU A 380 14.19 -17.94 14.35
CA LEU A 380 15.17 -18.09 13.27
C LEU A 380 14.98 -19.44 12.59
N GLY A 381 15.33 -19.55 11.31
CA GLY A 381 15.22 -20.79 10.53
C GLY A 381 13.79 -21.21 10.18
N SER A 382 12.81 -20.30 10.23
CA SER A 382 11.44 -20.60 9.81
C SER A 382 11.33 -20.75 8.28
N PRO A 383 10.45 -21.64 7.78
CA PRO A 383 10.21 -21.77 6.33
C PRO A 383 9.63 -20.49 5.70
N PHE A 384 8.87 -19.73 6.47
CA PHE A 384 8.46 -18.40 6.04
C PHE A 384 8.37 -17.41 7.19
N TYR A 385 8.31 -16.14 6.80
CA TYR A 385 8.09 -15.01 7.67
C TYR A 385 7.02 -14.08 7.08
N GLY A 386 5.87 -13.98 7.74
CA GLY A 386 4.82 -13.04 7.39
C GLY A 386 4.89 -11.78 8.26
N LYS A 387 5.01 -10.62 7.62
CA LYS A 387 4.97 -9.30 8.26
C LYS A 387 3.87 -8.49 7.58
N PHE A 388 3.01 -7.83 8.36
CA PHE A 388 1.85 -7.04 7.94
C PHE A 388 1.96 -5.62 8.44
#